data_AF-A0A6I3C5Y8-F1
#
_entry.id   AF-A0A6I3C5Y8-F1
#
_cell.length_a   1.000
_cell.length_b   1.000
_cell.length_c   1.000
_cell.angle_alpha   90.00
_cell.angle_beta   90.00
_cell.angle_gamma   90.00
#
_symmetry.space_group_name_H-M   'P 1'
#
loop_
_entity.id
_entity.type
_entity.pdbx_description
1 polymer ?
#
loop_
_entity_poly.entity_id
_entity_poly.type
_entity_poly.pdbx_seq_one_letter_code
_entity_poly.pdbx_strand_id
1 'polypeptide(L)'
;MTPFTINTPQAVLDDLRVRLNNTRWPDELPGTNWRYGTDLAYLKDLCESWKTFDWRAVEARFNSWPNILTTIDGQQVHAIHAPSPEPDAFPLIMTHGWPGSVAEFLDVIEPLRDPRGHGGDPADAFHIVMPSIPGYGWSGPTTEPGWDVRRVAEAWKVLMARLGYSRYGAQGGDWGSMISSQLGVVDPEHMAGLHINMVLGIPGDAPLTEVEQADMAGTSAFVAEGSAYQQIQGKNPQTLGYGLSDSPAGLAGWIIEKFHHW
;
A
#
# COMPACT_ATOMS: atom_id res chain seq x y z
N MET A 1 15.90 10.61 -12.48
CA MET A 1 14.72 9.71 -12.54
C MET A 1 14.78 9.01 -13.88
N THR A 2 14.49 7.72 -13.93
CA THR A 2 14.56 6.91 -15.16
C THR A 2 13.23 6.20 -15.39
N PRO A 3 12.73 6.10 -16.64
CA PRO A 3 11.58 5.27 -16.94
C PRO A 3 11.80 3.83 -16.48
N PHE A 4 10.72 3.20 -16.03
CA PHE A 4 10.70 1.81 -15.59
C PHE A 4 9.55 1.08 -16.28
N THR A 5 9.79 -0.19 -16.58
CA THR A 5 8.78 -1.09 -17.13
C THR A 5 8.81 -2.36 -16.31
N ILE A 6 7.67 -2.72 -15.76
CA ILE A 6 7.51 -3.94 -14.98
C ILE A 6 7.58 -5.11 -15.95
N ASN A 7 8.48 -6.05 -15.66
CA ASN A 7 8.67 -7.25 -16.47
C ASN A 7 9.07 -8.41 -15.57
N THR A 8 8.09 -9.17 -15.12
CA THR A 8 8.29 -10.36 -14.30
C THR A 8 8.77 -11.51 -15.20
N PRO A 9 9.98 -12.06 -14.97
CA PRO A 9 10.48 -13.17 -15.76
C PRO A 9 9.55 -14.38 -15.72
N GLN A 10 9.39 -15.09 -16.84
CA GLN A 10 8.49 -16.25 -16.91
C GLN A 10 8.85 -17.32 -15.87
N ALA A 11 10.15 -17.52 -15.60
CA ALA A 11 10.63 -18.44 -14.58
C ALA A 11 10.08 -18.16 -13.18
N VAL A 12 9.82 -16.89 -12.82
CA VAL A 12 9.21 -16.53 -11.53
C VAL A 12 7.75 -16.97 -11.47
N LEU A 13 7.01 -16.82 -12.57
CA LEU A 13 5.61 -17.26 -12.65
C LEU A 13 5.50 -18.79 -12.67
N ASP A 14 6.45 -19.47 -13.30
CA ASP A 14 6.50 -20.92 -13.33
C ASP A 14 6.84 -21.49 -11.94
N ASP A 15 7.83 -20.90 -11.25
CA ASP A 15 8.16 -21.25 -9.86
C ASP A 15 6.97 -21.03 -8.91
N LEU A 16 6.26 -19.90 -9.02
CA LEU A 16 5.03 -19.63 -8.27
C LEU A 16 4.00 -20.76 -8.44
N ARG A 17 3.73 -21.18 -9.68
CA ARG A 17 2.78 -22.27 -9.96
C ARG A 17 3.24 -23.60 -9.39
N VAL A 18 4.53 -23.91 -9.47
CA VAL A 18 5.11 -25.12 -8.88
C VAL A 18 4.92 -25.12 -7.36
N ARG A 19 5.19 -24.00 -6.69
CA ARG A 19 5.02 -23.87 -5.23
C ARG A 19 3.56 -23.96 -4.80
N LEU A 20 2.65 -23.30 -5.52
CA LEU A 20 1.21 -23.41 -5.26
C LEU A 20 0.72 -24.86 -5.39
N ASN A 21 1.14 -25.58 -6.44
CA ASN A 21 0.80 -27.00 -6.63
C ASN A 21 1.35 -27.93 -5.54
N ASN A 22 2.48 -27.58 -4.95
CA ASN A 22 3.13 -28.37 -3.90
C ASN A 22 2.86 -27.83 -2.48
N THR A 23 1.80 -27.03 -2.31
CA THR A 23 1.43 -26.47 -1.00
C THR A 23 1.09 -27.60 -0.02
N ARG A 24 1.79 -27.61 1.13
CA ARG A 24 1.43 -28.47 2.26
C ARG A 24 0.45 -27.74 3.17
N TRP A 25 -0.82 -28.11 3.08
CA TRP A 25 -1.91 -27.50 3.85
C TRP A 25 -1.86 -27.88 5.34
N PRO A 26 -2.15 -26.94 6.25
CA PRO A 26 -2.33 -27.25 7.67
C PRO A 26 -3.69 -27.93 7.92
N ASP A 27 -3.82 -28.53 9.11
CA ASP A 27 -5.12 -28.95 9.64
C ASP A 27 -5.94 -27.72 10.10
N GLU A 28 -7.26 -27.87 10.16
CA GLU A 28 -8.19 -26.82 10.62
C GLU A 28 -9.22 -27.40 11.59
N LEU A 29 -9.55 -26.64 12.64
CA LEU A 29 -10.60 -27.02 13.59
C LEU A 29 -11.98 -26.82 12.94
N PRO A 30 -12.83 -27.86 12.82
CA PRO A 30 -14.11 -27.73 12.13
C PRO A 30 -15.04 -26.69 12.75
N GLY A 31 -15.74 -25.92 11.91
CA GLY A 31 -16.75 -24.94 12.33
C GLY A 31 -16.19 -23.64 12.90
N THR A 32 -14.89 -23.37 12.72
CA THR A 32 -14.26 -22.13 13.19
C THR A 32 -14.23 -21.03 12.13
N ASN A 33 -14.28 -21.39 10.84
CA ASN A 33 -14.21 -20.45 9.71
C ASN A 33 -13.04 -19.46 9.93
N TRP A 34 -13.29 -18.15 9.76
CA TRP A 34 -12.30 -17.08 9.93
C TRP A 34 -11.90 -16.76 11.38
N ARG A 35 -12.47 -17.44 12.38
CA ARG A 35 -12.27 -17.09 13.80
C ARG A 35 -10.81 -17.17 14.25
N TYR A 36 -10.02 -18.06 13.66
CA TYR A 36 -8.62 -18.28 14.03
C TYR A 36 -7.63 -17.89 12.90
N GLY A 37 -8.06 -17.00 12.01
CA GLY A 37 -7.31 -16.59 10.82
C GLY A 37 -7.96 -17.09 9.54
N THR A 38 -7.23 -17.05 8.44
CA THR A 38 -7.75 -17.39 7.11
C THR A 38 -8.33 -18.81 7.05
N ASP A 39 -9.59 -18.89 6.62
CA ASP A 39 -10.33 -20.13 6.39
C ASP A 39 -9.63 -21.02 5.33
N LEU A 40 -9.46 -22.30 5.65
CA LEU A 40 -8.71 -23.24 4.83
C LEU A 40 -9.39 -23.52 3.47
N ALA A 41 -10.71 -23.63 3.45
CA ALA A 41 -11.44 -23.88 2.21
C ALA A 41 -11.32 -22.68 1.27
N TYR A 42 -11.52 -21.48 1.81
CA TYR A 42 -11.34 -20.24 1.07
C TYR A 42 -9.91 -20.09 0.51
N LEU A 43 -8.88 -20.34 1.34
CA LEU A 43 -7.49 -20.20 0.89
C LEU A 43 -7.11 -21.22 -0.19
N LYS A 44 -7.65 -22.45 -0.12
CA LYS A 44 -7.49 -23.45 -1.18
C LYS A 44 -8.11 -22.96 -2.48
N ASP A 45 -9.35 -22.49 -2.44
CA ASP A 45 -10.06 -22.00 -3.62
C ASP A 45 -9.36 -20.78 -4.25
N LEU A 46 -8.86 -19.86 -3.40
CA LEU A 46 -8.05 -18.73 -3.84
C LEU A 46 -6.75 -19.20 -4.52
N CYS A 47 -6.02 -20.15 -3.92
CA CYS A 47 -4.78 -20.66 -4.48
C CYS A 47 -5.01 -21.44 -5.78
N GLU A 48 -6.12 -22.18 -5.93
CA GLU A 48 -6.49 -22.84 -7.19
C GLU A 48 -6.77 -21.81 -8.29
N SER A 49 -7.52 -20.75 -7.98
CA SER A 49 -7.78 -19.65 -8.90
C SER A 49 -6.49 -18.91 -9.27
N TRP A 50 -5.57 -18.76 -8.32
CA TRP A 50 -4.31 -18.05 -8.52
C TRP A 50 -3.36 -18.76 -9.50
N LYS A 51 -3.39 -20.10 -9.58
CA LYS A 51 -2.56 -20.86 -10.54
C LYS A 51 -2.81 -20.49 -12.00
N THR A 52 -4.05 -20.12 -12.31
CA THR A 52 -4.50 -19.75 -13.67
C THR A 52 -4.72 -18.25 -13.83
N PHE A 53 -4.51 -17.46 -12.78
CA PHE A 53 -4.65 -16.02 -12.81
C PHE A 53 -3.68 -15.37 -13.81
N ASP A 54 -4.19 -14.42 -14.60
CA ASP A 54 -3.43 -13.76 -15.64
C ASP A 54 -2.60 -12.59 -15.06
N TRP A 55 -1.41 -12.92 -14.57
CA TRP A 55 -0.43 -11.90 -14.15
C TRP A 55 -0.04 -10.95 -15.30
N ARG A 56 -0.04 -11.40 -16.55
CA ARG A 56 0.39 -10.56 -17.69
C ARG A 56 -0.60 -9.43 -17.95
N ALA A 57 -1.89 -9.67 -17.74
CA ALA A 57 -2.90 -8.61 -17.77
C ALA A 57 -2.67 -7.56 -16.68
N VAL A 58 -2.32 -7.98 -15.45
CA VAL A 58 -1.99 -7.05 -14.35
C VAL A 58 -0.71 -6.26 -14.64
N GLU A 59 0.32 -6.93 -15.13
CA GLU A 59 1.58 -6.28 -15.55
C GLU A 59 1.35 -5.24 -16.66
N ALA A 60 0.55 -5.56 -17.66
CA ALA A 60 0.14 -4.61 -18.70
C ALA A 60 -0.64 -3.41 -18.12
N ARG A 61 -1.52 -3.64 -17.14
CA ARG A 61 -2.29 -2.57 -16.47
C ARG A 61 -1.39 -1.64 -15.66
N PHE A 62 -0.34 -2.13 -15.00
CA PHE A 62 0.63 -1.23 -14.36
C PHE A 62 1.45 -0.45 -15.41
N ASN A 63 1.87 -1.13 -16.48
CA ASN A 63 2.68 -0.54 -17.55
C ASN A 63 1.89 0.40 -18.47
N SER A 64 0.55 0.49 -18.35
CA SER A 64 -0.23 1.53 -19.04
C SER A 64 0.01 2.93 -18.45
N TRP A 65 0.70 3.00 -17.30
CA TRP A 65 1.08 4.23 -16.64
C TRP A 65 2.58 4.47 -16.72
N PRO A 66 3.05 5.73 -16.72
CA PRO A 66 4.47 6.02 -16.59
C PRO A 66 4.96 5.59 -15.21
N ASN A 67 5.77 4.53 -15.17
CA ASN A 67 6.49 4.12 -13.98
C ASN A 67 7.89 4.71 -14.02
N ILE A 68 8.39 5.16 -12.86
CA ILE A 68 9.71 5.77 -12.71
C ILE A 68 10.49 5.11 -11.57
N LEU A 69 11.80 5.03 -11.75
CA LEU A 69 12.75 4.70 -10.71
C LEU A 69 13.66 5.89 -10.41
N THR A 70 14.03 6.03 -9.15
CA THR A 70 15.04 7.00 -8.72
C THR A 70 15.70 6.54 -7.43
N THR A 71 16.86 7.11 -7.08
CA THR A 71 17.53 6.84 -5.80
C THR A 71 17.42 8.06 -4.91
N ILE A 72 16.82 7.90 -3.73
CA ILE A 72 16.65 8.96 -2.73
C ILE A 72 17.23 8.44 -1.42
N ASP A 73 18.16 9.20 -0.85
CA ASP A 73 18.81 8.83 0.41
C ASP A 73 19.39 7.40 0.40
N GLY A 74 20.09 7.05 -0.68
CA GLY A 74 20.69 5.73 -0.89
C GLY A 74 19.71 4.61 -1.28
N GLN A 75 18.40 4.80 -1.15
CA GLN A 75 17.39 3.77 -1.44
C GLN A 75 16.76 3.94 -2.82
N GLN A 76 16.49 2.81 -3.49
CA GLN A 76 15.67 2.80 -4.70
C GLN A 76 14.21 3.10 -4.35
N VAL A 77 13.64 4.03 -5.11
CA VAL A 77 12.24 4.45 -5.02
C VAL A 77 11.60 4.25 -6.39
N HIS A 78 10.52 3.48 -6.40
CA HIS A 78 9.58 3.35 -7.49
C HIS A 78 8.39 4.28 -7.28
N ALA A 79 7.88 4.87 -8.36
CA ALA A 79 6.59 5.53 -8.37
C ALA A 79 5.89 5.41 -9.72
N ILE A 80 4.56 5.39 -9.71
CA ILE A 80 3.75 5.73 -10.87
C ILE A 80 3.56 7.25 -10.87
N HIS A 81 3.85 7.89 -12.01
CA HIS A 81 3.61 9.32 -12.23
C HIS A 81 2.63 9.48 -13.40
N ALA A 82 1.38 9.79 -13.08
CA ALA A 82 0.29 9.93 -14.03
C ALA A 82 -0.16 11.41 -14.10
N PRO A 83 0.42 12.23 -15.00
CA PRO A 83 0.01 13.61 -15.16
C PRO A 83 -1.41 13.70 -15.75
N SER A 84 -2.20 14.63 -15.21
CA SER A 84 -3.45 15.11 -15.83
C SER A 84 -3.23 15.70 -17.24
N PRO A 85 -4.21 15.55 -18.15
CA PRO A 85 -4.28 16.37 -19.36
C PRO A 85 -4.63 17.85 -19.10
N GLU A 86 -5.18 18.18 -17.93
CA GLU A 86 -5.45 19.57 -17.52
C GLU A 86 -4.14 20.21 -17.00
N PRO A 87 -3.67 21.33 -17.59
CA PRO A 87 -2.35 21.89 -17.28
C PRO A 87 -2.23 22.46 -15.85
N ASP A 88 -3.36 22.92 -15.29
CA ASP A 88 -3.43 23.54 -13.96
C ASP A 88 -3.83 22.53 -12.87
N ALA A 89 -3.84 21.24 -13.18
CA ALA A 89 -4.22 20.18 -12.25
C ALA A 89 -3.35 20.20 -10.98
N PHE A 90 -3.98 19.93 -9.84
CA PHE A 90 -3.28 20.00 -8.56
C PHE A 90 -2.41 18.75 -8.32
N PRO A 91 -1.11 18.87 -8.01
CA PRO A 91 -0.28 17.70 -7.74
C PRO A 91 -0.68 16.99 -6.43
N LEU A 92 -0.84 15.67 -6.48
CA LEU A 92 -1.24 14.85 -5.35
C LEU A 92 -0.32 13.63 -5.24
N ILE A 93 0.36 13.49 -4.09
CA ILE A 93 1.08 12.26 -3.73
C ILE A 93 0.16 11.34 -2.93
N MET A 94 -0.02 10.10 -3.38
CA MET A 94 -0.89 9.10 -2.77
C MET A 94 -0.06 7.92 -2.27
N THR A 95 -0.04 7.70 -0.95
CA THR A 95 0.81 6.68 -0.31
C THR A 95 -0.05 5.52 0.19
N HIS A 96 0.28 4.30 -0.22
CA HIS A 96 -0.38 3.07 0.23
C HIS A 96 0.05 2.69 1.66
N GLY A 97 -0.52 1.62 2.19
CA GLY A 97 -0.14 1.04 3.48
C GLY A 97 0.35 -0.41 3.38
N TRP A 98 0.17 -1.14 4.47
CA TRP A 98 0.36 -2.59 4.60
C TRP A 98 -1.00 -3.25 4.92
N PRO A 99 -1.33 -4.42 4.35
CA PRO A 99 -0.57 -5.22 3.38
C PRO A 99 -0.77 -4.75 1.94
N GLY A 100 -0.93 -3.44 1.79
CA GLY A 100 -1.24 -2.75 0.56
C GLY A 100 -0.11 -2.57 -0.45
N SER A 101 -0.44 -1.92 -1.56
CA SER A 101 0.49 -1.49 -2.60
C SER A 101 -0.12 -0.40 -3.49
N VAL A 102 0.67 0.14 -4.42
CA VAL A 102 0.17 1.07 -5.46
C VAL A 102 -0.95 0.48 -6.33
N ALA A 103 -1.18 -0.85 -6.28
CA ALA A 103 -2.30 -1.50 -6.97
C ALA A 103 -3.67 -0.95 -6.54
N GLU A 104 -3.82 -0.56 -5.26
CA GLU A 104 -5.07 -0.09 -4.68
C GLU A 104 -5.66 1.13 -5.39
N PHE A 105 -4.78 1.94 -6.00
CA PHE A 105 -5.16 3.21 -6.58
C PHE A 105 -5.43 3.15 -8.07
N LEU A 106 -5.14 2.03 -8.75
CA LEU A 106 -5.16 1.97 -10.22
C LEU A 106 -6.51 2.39 -10.83
N ASP A 107 -7.62 2.08 -10.18
CA ASP A 107 -8.97 2.42 -10.67
C ASP A 107 -9.34 3.90 -10.46
N VAL A 108 -8.67 4.60 -9.56
CA VAL A 108 -8.94 6.03 -9.29
C VAL A 108 -8.03 6.97 -10.07
N ILE A 109 -6.96 6.47 -10.72
CA ILE A 109 -6.03 7.31 -11.48
C ILE A 109 -6.75 8.10 -12.58
N GLU A 110 -7.51 7.40 -13.44
CA GLU A 110 -8.19 8.04 -14.57
C GLU A 110 -9.23 9.09 -14.13
N PRO A 111 -10.18 8.77 -13.23
CA PRO A 111 -11.13 9.78 -12.74
C PRO A 111 -10.49 10.98 -12.06
N LEU A 112 -9.39 10.79 -11.31
CA LEU A 112 -8.71 11.89 -10.62
C LEU A 112 -7.87 12.75 -11.56
N ARG A 113 -7.20 12.14 -12.56
CA ARG A 113 -6.38 12.92 -13.50
C ARG A 113 -7.21 13.56 -14.59
N ASP A 114 -8.26 12.91 -15.08
CA ASP A 114 -9.12 13.38 -16.17
C ASP A 114 -10.60 13.36 -15.74
N PRO A 115 -11.00 14.25 -14.82
CA PRO A 115 -12.40 14.34 -14.40
C PRO A 115 -13.32 14.70 -15.57
N ARG A 116 -12.85 15.48 -16.56
CA ARG A 116 -13.61 15.82 -17.77
C ARG A 116 -14.08 14.57 -18.53
N GLY A 117 -13.18 13.61 -18.73
CA GLY A 117 -13.48 12.32 -19.36
C GLY A 117 -14.42 11.42 -18.54
N HIS A 118 -14.60 11.72 -17.25
CA HIS A 118 -15.34 10.91 -16.27
C HIS A 118 -16.53 11.64 -15.64
N GLY A 119 -16.99 12.76 -16.23
CA GLY A 119 -18.19 13.49 -15.81
C GLY A 119 -18.02 14.44 -14.62
N GLY A 120 -16.78 14.69 -14.19
CA GLY A 120 -16.42 15.69 -13.17
C GLY A 120 -16.04 17.05 -13.75
N ASP A 121 -15.78 18.02 -12.88
CA ASP A 121 -15.27 19.35 -13.26
C ASP A 121 -13.77 19.27 -13.60
N PRO A 122 -13.32 19.75 -14.78
CA PRO A 122 -11.90 19.88 -15.11
C PRO A 122 -11.06 20.60 -14.05
N ALA A 123 -11.65 21.52 -13.29
CA ALA A 123 -10.96 22.24 -12.21
C ALA A 123 -10.58 21.34 -11.02
N ASP A 124 -11.20 20.16 -10.89
CA ASP A 124 -10.93 19.18 -9.84
C ASP A 124 -9.84 18.16 -10.23
N ALA A 125 -9.11 18.40 -11.32
CA ALA A 125 -8.11 17.47 -11.82
C ALA A 125 -6.84 17.44 -10.96
N PHE A 126 -6.19 16.26 -10.91
CA PHE A 126 -4.93 16.06 -10.19
C PHE A 126 -3.82 15.52 -11.09
N HIS A 127 -2.58 15.98 -10.88
CA HIS A 127 -1.41 15.21 -11.31
C HIS A 127 -1.09 14.17 -10.22
N ILE A 128 -1.13 12.88 -10.56
CA ILE A 128 -1.02 11.80 -9.57
C ILE A 128 0.42 11.28 -9.47
N VAL A 129 0.91 11.14 -8.24
CA VAL A 129 2.18 10.49 -7.91
C VAL A 129 1.91 9.39 -6.87
N MET A 130 2.11 8.12 -7.23
CA MET A 130 1.90 6.97 -6.34
C MET A 130 3.21 6.23 -6.15
N PRO A 131 3.98 6.56 -5.10
CA PRO A 131 5.21 5.84 -4.84
C PRO A 131 4.97 4.53 -4.11
N SER A 132 5.82 3.53 -4.38
CA SER A 132 5.92 2.35 -3.53
C SER A 132 6.79 2.68 -2.31
N ILE A 133 6.31 2.41 -1.10
CA ILE A 133 7.07 2.67 0.13
C ILE A 133 8.44 1.94 0.07
N PRO A 134 9.55 2.55 0.51
CA PRO A 134 10.82 1.83 0.71
C PRO A 134 10.64 0.50 1.43
N GLY A 135 11.09 -0.61 0.84
CA GLY A 135 10.83 -1.97 1.34
C GLY A 135 9.63 -2.68 0.69
N TYR A 136 8.84 -1.98 -0.13
CA TYR A 136 7.62 -2.50 -0.75
C TYR A 136 7.70 -2.52 -2.27
N GLY A 137 7.05 -3.53 -2.87
CA GLY A 137 6.87 -3.63 -4.33
C GLY A 137 8.16 -3.39 -5.10
N TRP A 138 8.09 -2.48 -6.08
CA TRP A 138 9.22 -2.16 -6.95
C TRP A 138 10.21 -1.14 -6.38
N SER A 139 9.96 -0.55 -5.20
CA SER A 139 11.02 0.14 -4.45
C SER A 139 12.03 -0.85 -3.87
N GLY A 140 11.64 -2.13 -3.77
CA GLY A 140 12.51 -3.22 -3.36
C GLY A 140 12.89 -3.16 -1.88
N PRO A 141 13.66 -4.16 -1.40
CA PRO A 141 14.10 -4.23 -0.02
C PRO A 141 15.00 -3.03 0.33
N THR A 142 14.92 -2.57 1.57
CA THR A 142 15.88 -1.60 2.10
C THR A 142 17.20 -2.31 2.44
N THR A 143 18.31 -1.59 2.26
CA THR A 143 19.66 -2.15 2.50
C THR A 143 20.32 -1.61 3.76
N GLU A 144 19.67 -0.65 4.43
CA GLU A 144 20.14 -0.03 5.67
C GLU A 144 19.00 0.12 6.69
N PRO A 145 19.29 0.11 8.00
CA PRO A 145 18.32 0.41 9.04
C PRO A 145 17.78 1.84 8.98
N GLY A 146 16.69 2.10 9.70
CA GLY A 146 16.20 3.46 9.97
C GLY A 146 15.22 4.02 8.94
N TRP A 147 14.67 3.20 8.05
CA TRP A 147 13.52 3.57 7.20
C TRP A 147 12.23 3.61 8.02
N ASP A 148 12.10 4.64 8.85
CA ASP A 148 10.90 4.96 9.61
C ASP A 148 9.97 5.92 8.84
N VAL A 149 8.81 6.22 9.43
CA VAL A 149 7.79 7.12 8.84
C VAL A 149 8.37 8.47 8.42
N ARG A 150 9.27 9.04 9.23
CA ARG A 150 9.87 10.34 8.96
C ARG A 150 10.86 10.28 7.81
N ARG A 151 11.73 9.27 7.77
CA ARG A 151 12.69 9.10 6.68
C ARG A 151 11.97 8.89 5.33
N VAL A 152 10.86 8.14 5.32
CA VAL A 152 10.03 7.99 4.12
C VAL A 152 9.39 9.33 3.71
N ALA A 153 8.87 10.11 4.65
CA ALA A 153 8.33 11.44 4.36
C ALA A 153 9.39 12.40 3.79
N GLU A 154 10.62 12.39 4.34
CA GLU A 154 11.74 13.16 3.79
C GLU A 154 12.09 12.71 2.35
N ALA A 155 11.97 11.41 2.05
CA ALA A 155 12.13 10.91 0.69
C ALA A 155 11.01 11.39 -0.26
N TRP A 156 9.76 11.48 0.21
CA TRP A 156 8.64 12.04 -0.57
C TRP A 156 8.79 13.51 -0.88
N LYS A 157 9.25 14.32 0.09
CA LYS A 157 9.65 15.70 -0.17
C LYS A 157 10.63 15.80 -1.33
N VAL A 158 11.69 14.98 -1.31
CA VAL A 158 12.69 14.94 -2.38
C VAL A 158 12.09 14.47 -3.70
N LEU A 159 11.20 13.47 -3.69
CA LEU A 159 10.53 12.97 -4.88
C LEU A 159 9.68 14.07 -5.55
N MET A 160 8.83 14.75 -4.76
CA MET A 160 7.97 15.83 -5.27
C MET A 160 8.79 17.00 -5.81
N ALA A 161 9.87 17.38 -5.13
CA ALA A 161 10.79 18.41 -5.62
C ALA A 161 11.47 18.02 -6.94
N ARG A 162 11.90 16.76 -7.09
CA ARG A 162 12.49 16.25 -8.35
C ARG A 162 11.51 16.23 -9.51
N LEU A 163 10.22 16.01 -9.23
CA LEU A 163 9.14 16.08 -10.20
C LEU A 163 8.73 17.53 -10.52
N GLY A 164 9.30 18.52 -9.83
CA GLY A 164 9.05 19.95 -10.06
C GLY A 164 7.82 20.52 -9.36
N TYR A 165 7.22 19.77 -8.42
CA TYR A 165 6.04 20.23 -7.69
C TYR A 165 6.45 21.04 -6.45
N SER A 166 6.29 22.36 -6.53
CA SER A 166 6.52 23.29 -5.41
C SER A 166 5.25 23.57 -4.59
N ARG A 167 4.11 22.99 -4.98
CA ARG A 167 2.86 23.03 -4.22
C ARG A 167 2.09 21.75 -4.50
N TYR A 168 1.77 20.97 -3.47
CA TYR A 168 1.12 19.67 -3.65
C TYR A 168 0.29 19.26 -2.43
N GLY A 169 -0.62 18.31 -2.60
CA GLY A 169 -1.35 17.64 -1.52
C GLY A 169 -0.77 16.27 -1.22
N ALA A 170 -0.99 15.77 -0.01
CA ALA A 170 -0.65 14.42 0.40
C ALA A 170 -1.91 13.64 0.80
N GLN A 171 -2.02 12.42 0.30
CA GLN A 171 -3.10 11.49 0.62
C GLN A 171 -2.56 10.13 1.07
N GLY A 172 -3.21 9.53 2.06
CA GLY A 172 -2.95 8.13 2.43
C GLY A 172 -3.93 7.55 3.44
N GLY A 173 -3.92 6.22 3.50
CA GLY A 173 -4.49 5.39 4.57
C GLY A 173 -3.38 4.57 5.25
N ASP A 174 -3.65 3.91 6.37
CA ASP A 174 -2.68 3.03 7.07
C ASP A 174 -1.29 3.70 7.26
N TRP A 175 -0.17 3.09 6.88
CA TRP A 175 1.16 3.73 6.92
C TRP A 175 1.20 5.02 6.09
N GLY A 176 0.49 5.05 4.97
CA GLY A 176 0.32 6.23 4.14
C GLY A 176 -0.29 7.42 4.88
N SER A 177 -1.22 7.20 5.83
CA SER A 177 -1.73 8.27 6.70
C SER A 177 -0.62 8.85 7.59
N MET A 178 0.17 7.99 8.22
CA MET A 178 1.27 8.42 9.09
C MET A 178 2.36 9.15 8.30
N ILE A 179 2.74 8.61 7.14
CA ILE A 179 3.75 9.19 6.25
C ILE A 179 3.28 10.53 5.68
N SER A 180 2.01 10.63 5.24
CA SER A 180 1.45 11.87 4.69
C SER A 180 1.34 12.96 5.76
N SER A 181 0.95 12.58 6.99
CA SER A 181 0.93 13.50 8.12
C SER A 181 2.33 14.01 8.45
N GLN A 182 3.32 13.12 8.46
CA GLN A 182 4.72 13.46 8.71
C GLN A 182 5.33 14.29 7.56
N LEU A 183 4.86 14.13 6.33
CA LEU A 183 5.23 14.96 5.19
C LEU A 183 4.86 16.42 5.43
N GLY A 184 3.69 16.68 6.01
CA GLY A 184 3.27 18.01 6.42
C GLY A 184 4.17 18.67 7.47
N VAL A 185 4.83 17.87 8.30
CA VAL A 185 5.80 18.34 9.30
C VAL A 185 7.16 18.66 8.66
N VAL A 186 7.63 17.83 7.73
CA VAL A 186 8.98 17.98 7.13
C VAL A 186 9.00 18.89 5.89
N ASP A 187 7.84 19.17 5.29
CA ASP A 187 7.70 20.04 4.12
C ASP A 187 6.52 21.03 4.17
N PRO A 188 6.36 21.78 5.28
CA PRO A 188 5.19 22.64 5.49
C PRO A 188 5.07 23.80 4.49
N GLU A 189 6.18 24.19 3.83
CA GLU A 189 6.19 25.28 2.86
C GLU A 189 5.57 24.90 1.51
N HIS A 190 5.63 23.61 1.13
CA HIS A 190 5.15 23.11 -0.16
C HIS A 190 3.87 22.28 -0.06
N MET A 191 3.60 21.66 1.10
CA MET A 191 2.40 20.85 1.31
C MET A 191 1.17 21.74 1.55
N ALA A 192 0.29 21.83 0.56
CA ALA A 192 -0.89 22.69 0.61
C ALA A 192 -2.14 22.03 1.21
N GLY A 193 -2.14 20.71 1.39
CA GLY A 193 -3.27 19.98 1.97
C GLY A 193 -2.92 18.55 2.35
N LEU A 194 -3.60 18.04 3.38
CA LEU A 194 -3.50 16.67 3.86
C LEU A 194 -4.90 16.05 3.83
N HIS A 195 -5.04 14.91 3.15
CA HIS A 195 -6.26 14.11 3.16
C HIS A 195 -5.94 12.69 3.62
N ILE A 196 -6.40 12.30 4.80
CA ILE A 196 -6.18 10.96 5.33
C ILE A 196 -7.51 10.23 5.52
N ASN A 197 -7.56 8.96 5.12
CA ASN A 197 -8.75 8.10 5.27
C ASN A 197 -8.59 7.05 6.37
N MET A 198 -7.53 7.14 7.17
CA MET A 198 -7.36 6.45 8.44
C MET A 198 -6.72 7.43 9.42
N VAL A 199 -7.44 7.76 10.49
CA VAL A 199 -6.99 8.73 11.50
C VAL A 199 -6.71 8.00 12.80
N LEU A 200 -5.49 8.14 13.31
CA LEU A 200 -5.12 7.68 14.64
C LEU A 200 -5.10 8.89 15.57
N GLY A 201 -6.14 9.03 16.39
CA GLY A 201 -6.29 10.12 17.35
C GLY A 201 -6.41 9.58 18.78
N ILE A 202 -5.74 10.24 19.73
CA ILE A 202 -6.00 10.04 21.16
C ILE A 202 -6.99 11.14 21.58
N PRO A 203 -8.15 10.80 22.17
CA PRO A 203 -9.08 11.81 22.65
C PRO A 203 -8.43 12.69 23.71
N GLY A 204 -8.77 13.98 23.68
CA GLY A 204 -8.40 14.93 24.74
C GLY A 204 -9.28 14.78 25.98
N ASP A 205 -9.22 15.78 26.87
CA ASP A 205 -9.94 15.75 28.15
C ASP A 205 -11.46 16.00 28.04
N ALA A 206 -11.98 16.28 26.85
CA ALA A 206 -13.41 16.51 26.63
C ALA A 206 -14.21 15.20 26.77
N PRO A 207 -15.42 15.25 27.36
CA PRO A 207 -16.26 14.06 27.45
C PRO A 207 -16.65 13.57 26.06
N LEU A 208 -16.45 12.27 25.81
CA LEU A 208 -16.81 11.62 24.56
C LEU A 208 -18.31 11.40 24.46
N THR A 209 -18.86 11.67 23.28
CA THR A 209 -20.21 11.27 22.88
C THR A 209 -20.34 9.74 22.82
N GLU A 210 -21.57 9.22 22.78
CA GLU A 210 -21.81 7.77 22.67
C GLU A 210 -21.19 7.17 21.40
N VAL A 211 -21.19 7.92 20.29
CA VAL A 211 -20.57 7.50 19.02
C VAL A 211 -19.05 7.39 19.19
N GLU A 212 -18.40 8.40 19.76
CA GLU A 212 -16.96 8.39 19.97
C GLU A 212 -16.54 7.31 20.98
N GLN A 213 -17.37 7.01 21.98
CA GLN A 213 -17.15 5.88 22.88
C GLN A 213 -17.21 4.53 22.15
N ALA A 214 -18.17 4.36 21.23
CA ALA A 214 -18.28 3.16 20.41
C ALA A 214 -17.07 2.99 19.46
N ASP A 215 -16.62 4.07 18.82
CA ASP A 215 -15.42 4.08 17.98
C ASP A 215 -14.16 3.71 18.79
N MET A 216 -14.07 4.21 20.03
CA MET A 216 -12.98 3.88 20.93
C MET A 216 -13.00 2.43 21.41
N ALA A 217 -14.20 1.88 21.64
CA ALA A 217 -14.36 0.46 21.94
C ALA A 217 -13.94 -0.40 20.74
N GLY A 218 -14.33 -0.03 19.52
CA GLY A 218 -13.88 -0.70 18.29
C GLY A 218 -12.37 -0.68 18.11
N THR A 219 -11.74 0.48 18.34
CA THR A 219 -10.27 0.62 18.32
C THR A 219 -9.61 -0.30 19.36
N SER A 220 -10.16 -0.35 20.57
CA SER A 220 -9.65 -1.20 21.66
C SER A 220 -9.76 -2.69 21.32
N ALA A 221 -10.88 -3.11 20.72
CA ALA A 221 -11.08 -4.47 20.24
C ALA A 221 -10.08 -4.85 19.14
N PHE A 222 -9.84 -3.95 18.16
CA PHE A 222 -8.81 -4.15 17.15
C PHE A 222 -7.41 -4.32 17.76
N VAL A 223 -7.05 -3.47 18.73
CA VAL A 223 -5.74 -3.59 19.41
C VAL A 223 -5.63 -4.92 20.15
N ALA A 224 -6.71 -5.38 20.80
CA ALA A 224 -6.72 -6.62 21.57
C ALA A 224 -6.63 -7.88 20.68
N GLU A 225 -7.35 -7.91 19.56
CA GLU A 225 -7.56 -9.14 18.78
C GLU A 225 -6.91 -9.11 17.39
N GLY A 226 -6.82 -7.95 16.75
CA GLY A 226 -6.38 -7.78 15.37
C GLY A 226 -4.91 -7.38 15.17
N SER A 227 -4.19 -7.00 16.24
CA SER A 227 -2.85 -6.39 16.15
C SER A 227 -1.66 -7.36 16.17
N ALA A 228 -1.91 -8.67 16.27
CA ALA A 228 -0.84 -9.67 16.42
C ALA A 228 0.16 -9.67 15.24
N TYR A 229 -0.32 -9.41 14.01
CA TYR A 229 0.52 -9.28 12.83
C TYR A 229 1.57 -8.16 13.00
N GLN A 230 1.16 -7.02 13.58
CA GLN A 230 2.00 -5.86 13.78
C GLN A 230 3.07 -6.15 14.83
N GLN A 231 2.74 -6.93 15.88
CA GLN A 231 3.68 -7.30 16.93
C GLN A 231 4.81 -8.19 16.40
N ILE A 232 4.50 -9.20 15.57
CA ILE A 232 5.54 -10.08 15.01
C ILE A 232 6.38 -9.33 13.96
N GLN A 233 5.76 -8.53 13.09
CA GLN A 233 6.48 -7.72 12.11
C GLN A 233 7.36 -6.64 12.76
N GLY A 234 6.90 -6.03 13.84
CA GLY A 234 7.65 -4.96 14.54
C GLY A 234 8.81 -5.47 15.38
N LYS A 235 8.82 -6.74 15.79
CA LYS A 235 9.85 -7.31 16.69
C LYS A 235 10.80 -8.28 15.99
N ASN A 236 10.28 -9.19 15.16
CA ASN A 236 11.06 -10.25 14.52
C ASN A 236 10.71 -10.39 13.03
N PRO A 237 10.81 -9.30 12.23
CA PRO A 237 10.40 -9.32 10.82
C PRO A 237 11.18 -10.33 9.99
N GLN A 238 12.48 -10.48 10.24
CA GLN A 238 13.32 -11.43 9.50
C GLN A 238 12.86 -12.89 9.71
N THR A 239 12.46 -13.25 10.94
CA THR A 239 11.98 -14.59 11.27
C THR A 239 10.69 -14.91 10.52
N LEU A 240 9.73 -13.99 10.53
CA LEU A 240 8.49 -14.12 9.77
C LEU A 240 8.77 -14.18 8.25
N GLY A 241 9.70 -13.34 7.78
CA GLY A 241 10.04 -13.19 6.38
C GLY A 241 10.48 -14.49 5.71
N TYR A 242 11.18 -15.39 6.41
CA TYR A 242 11.57 -16.68 5.83
C TYR A 242 10.36 -17.51 5.37
N GLY A 243 9.32 -17.61 6.21
CA GLY A 243 8.11 -18.36 5.88
C GLY A 243 7.29 -17.71 4.78
N LEU A 244 7.11 -16.38 4.86
CA LEU A 244 6.33 -15.62 3.89
C LEU A 244 7.02 -15.49 2.53
N SER A 245 8.36 -15.56 2.46
CA SER A 245 9.12 -15.50 1.21
C SER A 245 9.20 -16.84 0.49
N ASP A 246 9.11 -17.96 1.22
CA ASP A 246 9.21 -19.31 0.64
C ASP A 246 7.85 -19.87 0.19
N SER A 247 6.78 -19.52 0.91
CA SER A 247 5.45 -20.10 0.70
C SER A 247 4.46 -19.08 0.14
N PRO A 248 4.07 -19.15 -1.16
CA PRO A 248 3.07 -18.25 -1.72
C PRO A 248 1.69 -18.45 -1.09
N ALA A 249 1.30 -19.69 -0.75
CA ALA A 249 0.06 -19.94 -0.02
C ALA A 249 0.11 -19.36 1.41
N GLY A 250 1.28 -19.43 2.06
CA GLY A 250 1.51 -18.79 3.36
C GLY A 250 1.39 -17.27 3.29
N LEU A 251 1.98 -16.65 2.26
CA LEU A 251 1.85 -15.22 2.01
C LEU A 251 0.40 -14.81 1.71
N ALA A 252 -0.30 -15.55 0.84
CA ALA A 252 -1.70 -15.30 0.52
C ALA A 252 -2.57 -15.39 1.78
N GLY A 253 -2.40 -16.44 2.59
CA GLY A 253 -3.11 -16.61 3.86
C GLY A 253 -2.84 -15.48 4.86
N TRP A 254 -1.62 -14.93 4.87
CA TRP A 254 -1.25 -13.80 5.73
C TRP A 254 -1.90 -12.47 5.31
N ILE A 255 -1.97 -12.23 4.00
CA ILE A 255 -2.50 -10.98 3.44
C ILE A 255 -4.02 -10.98 3.38
N ILE A 256 -4.63 -12.07 2.89
CA ILE A 256 -6.07 -12.12 2.60
C ILE A 256 -6.94 -12.04 3.86
N GLU A 257 -6.39 -12.45 5.01
CA GLU A 257 -7.02 -12.25 6.32
C GLU A 257 -7.40 -10.78 6.55
N LYS A 258 -6.52 -9.86 6.16
CA LYS A 258 -6.74 -8.42 6.33
C LYS A 258 -7.79 -7.88 5.38
N PHE A 259 -7.79 -8.33 4.13
CA PHE A 259 -8.86 -7.99 3.17
C PHE A 259 -10.24 -8.52 3.56
N HIS A 260 -10.31 -9.57 4.40
CA HIS A 260 -11.57 -10.06 4.94
C HIS A 260 -12.04 -9.25 6.16
N HIS A 261 -11.12 -8.81 7.02
CA HIS A 261 -11.46 -8.20 8.31
C HIS A 261 -11.46 -6.67 8.34
N TRP A 262 -10.82 -6.00 7.38
CA TRP A 262 -10.71 -4.53 7.30
C TRP A 262 -11.62 -4.00 6.19
#